data_AF-A0A098T5A2-F1
#
_entry.id   AF-A0A098T5A2-F1
#
_cell.length_a   1.000
_cell.length_b   1.000
_cell.length_c   1.000
_cell.angle_alpha   90.00
_cell.angle_beta   90.00
_cell.angle_gamma   90.00
#
_symmetry.space_group_name_H-M   'P 1'
#
loop_
_entity.id
_entity.type
_entity.pdbx_description
1 polymer ?
#
loop_
_entity_poly.entity_id
_entity_poly.type
_entity_poly.pdbx_seq_one_letter_code
_entity_poly.pdbx_strand_id
1 'polypeptide(L)'
;MTGDYEKNSITLPGAIAMGTGVMIGAGIFALTGQIAELAGPLFPLSFVVGAIVTAFSAYTYIKMSNAFPSAGGIGMILKKAYGPTTVAAGASLLMALSMVINESLVARTFGAYTLRAFGGDPESILVPVLGVGLIVFAYLVNVSGNRSVGLLSIVMAVFKVGGIALFGIAGLWASGISFEAAGGDAGATGFVASVALSILAFKGFTTITNSGAEITHPHRNVGRAIIFSIAICVVVYLLVAFAVGSSLPLDRIVAAKDYALAEAAEPALGQTGFYLTVALALAATASGLVASVFAVSRMLAMLTDMKMIPHSHFGMPGTIKDHTLVYTVVIAGFLTLFFDLSRIASLGAFFYLVMDIIIHFGVFRHLRDEIGARGWVLLTAIGLDAVVLAAFAAMKWRSDPLIVVIGIVGMALVFLFVRVFLARNPAGEDSHDKH
;
A
#
# COMPACT_ATOMS: atom_id res chain seq x y z
N MET A 1 -9.42 -21.75 17.58
CA MET A 1 -9.04 -20.97 18.78
C MET A 1 -8.51 -19.63 18.29
N THR A 2 -9.27 -18.58 18.57
CA THR A 2 -9.04 -17.18 18.18
C THR A 2 -7.83 -16.60 18.93
N GLY A 3 -6.64 -16.67 18.34
CA GLY A 3 -5.46 -15.99 18.87
C GLY A 3 -5.47 -14.50 18.51
N ASP A 4 -5.45 -13.64 19.54
CA ASP A 4 -5.13 -12.20 19.49
C ASP A 4 -6.15 -11.19 18.94
N TYR A 5 -7.46 -11.35 19.20
CA TYR A 5 -8.41 -10.24 18.99
C TYR A 5 -8.76 -9.54 20.30
N GLU A 6 -8.23 -8.33 20.48
CA GLU A 6 -8.59 -7.46 21.62
C GLU A 6 -9.44 -6.29 21.14
N LYS A 7 -10.74 -6.38 21.38
CA LYS A 7 -11.68 -5.29 21.08
C LYS A 7 -11.23 -4.00 21.76
N ASN A 8 -11.33 -2.88 21.06
CA ASN A 8 -10.94 -1.55 21.55
C ASN A 8 -9.44 -1.38 21.88
N SER A 9 -8.57 -2.26 21.38
CA SER A 9 -7.11 -2.14 21.57
C SER A 9 -6.48 -1.00 20.75
N ILE A 10 -7.14 -0.55 19.68
CA ILE A 10 -6.63 0.50 18.78
C ILE A 10 -7.45 1.78 18.95
N THR A 11 -6.82 2.86 19.42
CA THR A 11 -7.46 4.18 19.48
C THR A 11 -7.56 4.81 18.09
N LEU A 12 -8.45 5.81 17.91
CA LEU A 12 -8.53 6.55 16.64
C LEU A 12 -7.17 7.15 16.21
N PRO A 13 -6.39 7.82 17.10
CA PRO A 13 -5.04 8.25 16.75
C PRO A 13 -4.10 7.10 16.40
N GLY A 14 -4.21 5.95 17.06
CA GLY A 14 -3.46 4.74 16.73
C GLY A 14 -3.78 4.21 15.33
N ALA A 15 -5.06 4.21 14.94
CA ALA A 15 -5.50 3.82 13.60
C ALA A 15 -4.98 4.80 12.53
N ILE A 16 -4.98 6.10 12.82
CA ILE A 16 -4.40 7.12 11.92
C ILE A 16 -2.88 6.92 11.79
N ALA A 17 -2.18 6.68 12.89
CA ALA A 17 -0.75 6.40 12.90
C ALA A 17 -0.40 5.14 12.10
N MET A 18 -1.22 4.10 12.19
CA MET A 18 -1.09 2.87 11.40
C MET A 18 -1.28 3.14 9.90
N GLY A 19 -2.36 3.81 9.52
CA GLY A 19 -2.66 4.10 8.11
C GLY A 19 -1.63 5.02 7.45
N THR A 20 -1.33 6.16 8.08
CA THR A 20 -0.29 7.09 7.62
C THR A 20 1.09 6.44 7.58
N GLY A 21 1.37 5.49 8.50
CA GLY A 21 2.62 4.77 8.50
C GLY A 21 2.88 3.92 7.28
N VAL A 22 1.87 3.14 6.88
CA VAL A 22 1.98 2.31 5.67
C VAL A 22 1.99 3.18 4.41
N MET A 23 1.13 4.20 4.34
CA MET A 23 1.11 5.12 3.20
C MET A 23 2.45 5.82 3.04
N ILE A 24 2.98 6.50 4.05
CA ILE A 24 4.23 7.28 3.93
C ILE A 24 5.42 6.40 3.53
N GLY A 25 5.58 5.22 4.13
CA GLY A 25 6.72 4.33 3.84
C GLY A 25 6.73 3.83 2.39
N ALA A 26 5.57 3.42 1.86
CA ALA A 26 5.45 2.89 0.50
C ALA A 26 5.16 3.96 -0.57
N GLY A 27 4.60 5.09 -0.16
CA GLY A 27 4.14 6.14 -1.05
C GLY A 27 5.25 7.12 -1.38
N ILE A 28 5.41 8.16 -0.56
CA ILE A 28 6.27 9.30 -0.92
C ILE A 28 7.74 8.92 -1.07
N PHE A 29 8.28 8.03 -0.23
CA PHE A 29 9.70 7.65 -0.33
C PHE A 29 10.01 6.77 -1.53
N ALA A 30 9.11 5.86 -1.90
CA ALA A 30 9.34 4.87 -2.95
C ALA A 30 8.87 5.34 -4.32
N LEU A 31 7.75 6.07 -4.39
CA LEU A 31 7.02 6.30 -5.63
C LEU A 31 7.22 7.70 -6.21
N THR A 32 7.78 8.67 -5.47
CA THR A 32 7.93 10.05 -5.99
C THR A 32 8.73 10.11 -7.28
N GLY A 33 9.92 9.48 -7.33
CA GLY A 33 10.75 9.47 -8.53
C GLY A 33 10.09 8.72 -9.70
N GLN A 34 9.41 7.61 -9.42
CA GLN A 34 8.66 6.84 -10.42
C GLN A 34 7.47 7.64 -10.99
N ILE A 35 6.76 8.38 -10.14
CA ILE A 35 5.66 9.25 -10.56
C ILE A 35 6.22 10.42 -11.38
N ALA A 36 7.36 10.99 -11.01
CA ALA A 36 8.05 12.03 -11.78
C ALA A 36 8.49 11.55 -13.16
N GLU A 37 9.01 10.32 -13.27
CA GLU A 37 9.37 9.70 -14.55
C GLU A 37 8.17 9.57 -15.50
N LEU A 38 6.98 9.26 -14.97
CA LEU A 38 5.78 9.07 -15.79
C LEU A 38 5.02 10.37 -16.07
N ALA A 39 4.90 11.25 -15.07
CA ALA A 39 4.11 12.48 -15.14
C ALA A 39 4.90 13.70 -15.63
N GLY A 40 6.23 13.60 -15.64
CA GLY A 40 7.12 14.72 -15.89
C GLY A 40 6.91 15.86 -14.89
N PRO A 41 6.91 17.13 -15.34
CA PRO A 41 6.69 18.30 -14.48
C PRO A 41 5.37 18.28 -13.70
N LEU A 42 4.37 17.52 -14.17
CA LEU A 42 3.05 17.44 -13.56
C LEU A 42 2.95 16.42 -12.42
N PHE A 43 4.07 15.84 -11.97
CA PHE A 43 4.06 14.81 -10.92
C PHE A 43 3.41 15.24 -9.58
N PRO A 44 3.50 16.49 -9.11
CA PRO A 44 2.76 16.90 -7.92
C PRO A 44 1.24 16.83 -8.14
N LEU A 45 0.77 17.16 -9.35
CA LEU A 45 -0.63 17.07 -9.72
C LEU A 45 -1.11 15.61 -9.80
N SER A 46 -0.22 14.66 -10.14
CA SER A 46 -0.54 13.23 -10.10
C SER A 46 -0.95 12.78 -8.70
N PHE A 47 -0.31 13.30 -7.64
CA PHE A 47 -0.72 13.02 -6.26
C PHE A 47 -2.11 13.60 -5.94
N VAL A 48 -2.45 14.79 -6.45
CA VAL A 48 -3.80 15.37 -6.28
C VAL A 48 -4.85 14.48 -6.94
N VAL A 49 -4.64 14.12 -8.21
CA VAL A 49 -5.60 13.30 -8.96
C VAL A 49 -5.68 11.89 -8.35
N GLY A 50 -4.54 11.29 -7.98
CA GLY A 50 -4.50 10.02 -7.27
C GLY A 50 -5.29 10.05 -5.96
N ALA A 51 -5.15 11.11 -5.16
CA ALA A 51 -5.92 11.28 -3.94
C ALA A 51 -7.43 11.42 -4.19
N ILE A 52 -7.84 12.11 -5.26
CA ILE A 52 -9.24 12.22 -5.66
C ILE A 52 -9.79 10.83 -6.02
N VAL A 53 -9.08 10.07 -6.88
CA VAL A 53 -9.49 8.70 -7.23
C VAL A 53 -9.57 7.83 -5.98
N THR A 54 -8.55 7.87 -5.12
CA THR A 54 -8.55 7.13 -3.86
C THR A 54 -9.68 7.56 -2.92
N ALA A 55 -10.10 8.83 -2.91
CA ALA A 55 -11.24 9.27 -2.10
C ALA A 55 -12.57 8.65 -2.57
N PHE A 56 -12.76 8.52 -3.88
CA PHE A 56 -13.90 7.78 -4.45
C PHE A 56 -13.85 6.30 -4.05
N SER A 57 -12.68 5.65 -4.15
CA SER A 57 -12.54 4.26 -3.71
C SER A 57 -12.76 4.10 -2.20
N ALA A 58 -12.18 4.99 -1.38
CA ALA A 58 -12.29 4.98 0.08
C ALA A 58 -13.75 5.05 0.56
N TYR A 59 -14.64 5.71 -0.18
CA TYR A 59 -16.06 5.76 0.14
C TYR A 59 -16.67 4.35 0.32
N THR A 60 -16.37 3.42 -0.58
CA THR A 60 -16.85 2.02 -0.52
C THR A 60 -16.35 1.34 0.74
N TYR A 61 -15.06 1.46 1.03
CA TYR A 61 -14.43 0.87 2.21
C TYR A 61 -14.98 1.45 3.51
N ILE A 62 -15.21 2.76 3.56
CA ILE A 62 -15.79 3.45 4.72
C ILE A 62 -17.22 2.98 4.96
N LYS A 63 -18.05 2.91 3.92
CA LYS A 63 -19.45 2.45 4.03
C LYS A 63 -19.52 1.00 4.50
N MET A 64 -18.71 0.13 3.91
CA MET A 64 -18.63 -1.27 4.31
C MET A 64 -18.09 -1.45 5.73
N SER A 65 -17.03 -0.74 6.10
CA SER A 65 -16.44 -0.85 7.43
C SER A 65 -17.31 -0.26 8.53
N ASN A 66 -18.10 0.78 8.22
CA ASN A 66 -19.06 1.35 9.16
C ASN A 66 -20.28 0.44 9.35
N ALA A 67 -20.70 -0.29 8.31
CA ALA A 67 -21.79 -1.27 8.41
C ALA A 67 -21.33 -2.57 9.08
N PHE A 68 -20.17 -3.07 8.69
CA PHE A 68 -19.62 -4.36 9.10
C PHE A 68 -18.14 -4.24 9.51
N PRO A 69 -17.83 -3.64 10.67
CA PRO A 69 -16.46 -3.62 11.14
C PRO A 69 -15.97 -5.04 11.40
N SER A 70 -14.82 -5.40 10.82
CA SER A 70 -14.28 -6.75 10.94
C SER A 70 -12.76 -6.71 11.10
N ALA A 71 -12.20 -7.80 11.61
CA ALA A 71 -10.76 -8.01 11.64
C ALA A 71 -10.21 -8.71 10.38
N GLY A 72 -11.10 -9.03 9.44
CA GLY A 72 -10.78 -9.62 8.13
C GLY A 72 -10.79 -8.60 6.98
N GLY A 73 -11.09 -7.34 7.30
CA GLY A 73 -11.14 -6.21 6.38
C GLY A 73 -11.78 -6.56 5.04
N ILE A 74 -10.96 -6.46 4.00
CA ILE A 74 -11.38 -6.58 2.60
C ILE A 74 -11.89 -7.99 2.24
N GLY A 75 -11.31 -9.03 2.83
CA GLY A 75 -11.78 -10.40 2.58
C GLY A 75 -13.24 -10.60 3.02
N MET A 76 -13.63 -9.97 4.12
CA MET A 76 -15.02 -9.99 4.60
C MET A 76 -15.97 -9.20 3.70
N ILE A 77 -15.52 -8.07 3.13
CA ILE A 77 -16.30 -7.30 2.15
C ILE A 77 -16.61 -8.18 0.93
N LEU A 78 -15.59 -8.84 0.39
CA LEU A 78 -15.71 -9.70 -0.79
C LEU A 78 -16.58 -10.93 -0.52
N LYS A 79 -16.45 -11.56 0.65
CA LYS A 79 -17.32 -12.68 1.05
C LYS A 79 -18.78 -12.24 1.21
N LYS A 80 -19.04 -11.07 1.79
CA LYS A 80 -20.41 -10.53 1.88
C LYS A 80 -20.99 -10.22 0.50
N ALA A 81 -20.18 -9.67 -0.41
CA ALA A 81 -20.64 -9.27 -1.74
C ALA A 81 -20.89 -10.46 -2.67
N TYR A 82 -20.08 -11.51 -2.60
CA TYR A 82 -20.09 -12.60 -3.58
C TYR A 82 -20.26 -14.00 -2.98
N GLY A 83 -20.42 -14.13 -1.66
CA GLY A 83 -20.42 -15.43 -0.98
C GLY A 83 -19.05 -16.13 -1.00
N PRO A 84 -18.98 -17.42 -0.63
CA PRO A 84 -17.74 -18.22 -0.66
C PRO A 84 -17.41 -18.68 -2.09
N THR A 85 -17.34 -17.74 -3.04
CA THR A 85 -17.11 -18.02 -4.46
C THR A 85 -15.66 -17.80 -4.87
N THR A 86 -15.29 -18.33 -6.04
CA THR A 86 -13.99 -18.07 -6.67
C THR A 86 -13.70 -16.57 -6.85
N VAL A 87 -14.73 -15.76 -7.10
CA VAL A 87 -14.58 -14.29 -7.22
C VAL A 87 -14.15 -13.69 -5.89
N ALA A 88 -14.84 -14.01 -4.80
CA ALA A 88 -14.50 -13.50 -3.47
C ALA A 88 -13.09 -13.91 -3.05
N ALA A 89 -12.77 -15.21 -3.17
CA ALA A 89 -11.49 -15.76 -2.73
C ALA A 89 -10.33 -15.33 -3.63
N GLY A 90 -10.53 -15.28 -4.95
CA GLY A 90 -9.53 -14.79 -5.90
C GLY A 90 -9.23 -13.31 -5.69
N ALA A 91 -10.25 -12.44 -5.60
CA ALA A 91 -10.04 -11.01 -5.34
C ALA A 91 -9.42 -10.75 -3.95
N SER A 92 -9.77 -11.55 -2.94
CA SER A 92 -9.14 -11.45 -1.62
C SER A 92 -7.65 -11.80 -1.67
N LEU A 93 -7.30 -12.84 -2.45
CA LEU A 93 -5.90 -13.22 -2.65
C LEU A 93 -5.14 -12.20 -3.51
N LEU A 94 -5.78 -11.56 -4.49
CA LEU A 94 -5.20 -10.41 -5.21
C LEU A 94 -4.87 -9.26 -4.26
N MET A 95 -5.76 -8.95 -3.31
CA MET A 95 -5.49 -7.94 -2.30
C MET A 95 -4.30 -8.32 -1.43
N ALA A 96 -4.27 -9.55 -0.91
CA ALA A 96 -3.17 -10.03 -0.09
C ALA A 96 -1.84 -9.96 -0.84
N LEU A 97 -1.79 -10.45 -2.08
CA LEU A 97 -0.59 -10.38 -2.93
C LEU A 97 -0.19 -8.92 -3.22
N SER A 98 -1.14 -8.03 -3.50
CA SER A 98 -0.85 -6.61 -3.68
C SER A 98 -0.22 -5.98 -2.44
N MET A 99 -0.63 -6.37 -1.23
CA MET A 99 0.02 -5.92 0.01
C MET A 99 1.43 -6.52 0.19
N VAL A 100 1.65 -7.79 -0.15
CA VAL A 100 2.99 -8.43 -0.13
C VAL A 100 3.94 -7.79 -1.15
N ILE A 101 3.43 -7.46 -2.34
CA ILE A 101 4.19 -6.72 -3.35
C ILE A 101 4.60 -5.34 -2.80
N ASN A 102 3.69 -4.67 -2.08
CA ASN A 102 3.98 -3.39 -1.43
C ASN A 102 5.04 -3.49 -0.33
N GLU A 103 5.10 -4.61 0.41
CA GLU A 103 6.18 -4.86 1.37
C GLU A 103 7.54 -4.96 0.68
N SER A 104 7.57 -5.59 -0.50
CA SER A 104 8.78 -5.70 -1.32
C SER A 104 9.26 -4.34 -1.82
N LEU A 105 8.31 -3.47 -2.20
CA LEU A 105 8.54 -2.09 -2.61
C LEU A 105 9.18 -1.26 -1.49
N VAL A 106 8.60 -1.33 -0.29
CA VAL A 106 9.11 -0.65 0.91
C VAL A 106 10.49 -1.18 1.28
N ALA A 107 10.71 -2.49 1.20
CA ALA A 107 11.99 -3.11 1.51
C ALA A 107 13.11 -2.66 0.55
N ARG A 108 12.84 -2.60 -0.75
CA ARG A 108 13.81 -2.06 -1.72
C ARG A 108 14.11 -0.59 -1.48
N THR A 109 13.07 0.19 -1.15
CA THR A 109 13.23 1.60 -0.78
C THR A 109 14.16 1.74 0.42
N PHE A 110 13.96 0.97 1.48
CA PHE A 110 14.86 0.96 2.63
C PHE A 110 16.31 0.65 2.23
N GLY A 111 16.51 -0.37 1.40
CA GLY A 111 17.83 -0.73 0.86
C GLY A 111 18.50 0.41 0.10
N ALA A 112 17.76 1.09 -0.78
CA ALA A 112 18.27 2.20 -1.59
C ALA A 112 18.69 3.39 -0.71
N TYR A 113 17.83 3.83 0.22
CA TYR A 113 18.15 4.93 1.14
C TYR A 113 19.32 4.58 2.06
N THR A 114 19.37 3.34 2.58
CA THR A 114 20.44 2.88 3.46
C THR A 114 21.77 2.90 2.72
N LEU A 115 21.82 2.31 1.54
CA LEU A 115 23.05 2.23 0.76
C LEU A 115 23.55 3.61 0.34
N ARG A 116 22.62 4.48 -0.07
CA ARG A 116 22.93 5.86 -0.45
C ARG A 116 23.52 6.68 0.70
N ALA A 117 23.11 6.45 1.96
CA ALA A 117 23.74 7.09 3.12
C ALA A 117 25.21 6.72 3.32
N PHE A 118 25.67 5.58 2.80
CA PHE A 118 27.08 5.19 2.83
C PHE A 118 27.82 5.51 1.52
N GLY A 119 27.21 6.30 0.63
CA GLY A 119 27.79 6.63 -0.68
C GLY A 119 27.85 5.45 -1.65
N GLY A 120 27.08 4.39 -1.40
CA GLY A 120 27.05 3.20 -2.25
C GLY A 120 26.23 3.38 -3.53
N ASP A 121 26.50 2.51 -4.50
CA ASP A 121 25.85 2.50 -5.81
C ASP A 121 24.39 1.99 -5.71
N PRO A 122 23.38 2.77 -6.15
CA PRO A 122 21.98 2.36 -6.17
C PRO A 122 21.69 1.07 -6.97
N GLU A 123 22.54 0.72 -7.94
CA GLU A 123 22.37 -0.51 -8.74
C GLU A 123 22.99 -1.75 -8.09
N SER A 124 23.66 -1.58 -6.93
CA SER A 124 24.31 -2.67 -6.23
C SER A 124 23.33 -3.73 -5.74
N ILE A 125 23.79 -4.99 -5.76
CA ILE A 125 23.10 -6.13 -5.15
C ILE A 125 22.89 -5.94 -3.63
N LEU A 126 23.58 -4.99 -3.00
CA LEU A 126 23.36 -4.65 -1.60
C LEU A 126 21.98 -4.06 -1.33
N VAL A 127 21.36 -3.36 -2.30
CA VAL A 127 20.00 -2.81 -2.14
C VAL A 127 18.98 -3.93 -1.83
N PRO A 128 18.83 -4.98 -2.66
CA PRO A 128 17.90 -6.06 -2.33
C PRO A 128 18.32 -6.89 -1.11
N VAL A 129 19.62 -7.03 -0.82
CA VAL A 129 20.09 -7.73 0.40
C VAL A 129 19.67 -6.99 1.67
N LEU A 130 19.86 -5.66 1.72
CA LEU A 130 19.41 -4.82 2.83
C LEU A 130 17.88 -4.83 2.95
N GLY A 131 17.16 -4.83 1.82
CA GLY A 131 15.72 -4.97 1.80
C GLY A 131 15.24 -6.29 2.41
N VAL A 132 15.83 -7.43 2.01
CA VAL A 132 15.53 -8.73 2.64
C VAL A 132 15.88 -8.72 4.12
N GLY A 133 17.00 -8.09 4.51
CA GLY A 133 17.35 -7.88 5.91
C GLY A 133 16.24 -7.17 6.70
N LEU A 134 15.63 -6.13 6.12
CA LEU A 134 14.49 -5.46 6.73
C LEU A 134 13.25 -6.36 6.83
N ILE A 135 12.96 -7.17 5.81
CA ILE A 135 11.83 -8.13 5.85
C ILE A 135 12.06 -9.17 6.95
N VAL A 136 13.28 -9.70 7.10
CA VAL A 136 13.64 -10.62 8.19
C VAL A 136 13.49 -9.93 9.54
N PHE A 137 13.94 -8.68 9.67
CA PHE A 137 13.69 -7.89 10.88
C PHE A 137 12.20 -7.75 11.19
N ALA A 138 11.38 -7.42 10.19
CA ALA A 138 9.93 -7.30 10.36
C ALA A 138 9.27 -8.63 10.76
N TYR A 139 9.75 -9.75 10.22
CA TYR A 139 9.35 -11.10 10.63
C TYR A 139 9.64 -11.34 12.11
N LEU A 140 10.89 -11.10 12.55
CA LEU A 140 11.30 -11.32 13.94
C LEU A 140 10.50 -10.46 14.92
N VAL A 141 10.23 -9.20 14.58
CA VAL A 141 9.40 -8.31 15.39
C VAL A 141 7.97 -8.84 15.52
N ASN A 142 7.39 -9.33 14.42
CA ASN A 142 6.03 -9.88 14.40
C ASN A 142 5.89 -11.20 15.17
N VAL A 143 6.87 -12.10 15.07
CA VAL A 143 6.87 -13.38 15.81
C VAL A 143 7.11 -13.18 17.30
N SER A 144 7.89 -12.17 17.69
CA SER A 144 8.19 -11.87 19.10
C SER A 144 6.97 -11.46 19.93
N GLY A 145 5.81 -11.22 19.30
CA GLY A 145 4.54 -10.99 19.99
C GLY A 145 4.49 -9.72 20.85
N ASN A 146 5.48 -8.82 20.72
CA ASN A 146 5.60 -7.67 21.61
C ASN A 146 4.46 -6.68 21.33
N ARG A 147 3.46 -6.65 22.20
CA ARG A 147 2.29 -5.76 22.17
C ARG A 147 2.62 -4.27 22.41
N SER A 148 3.90 -3.89 22.48
CA SER A 148 4.35 -2.50 22.67
C SER A 148 4.21 -1.63 21.43
N VAL A 149 3.07 -1.69 20.74
CA VAL A 149 2.90 -1.11 19.40
C VAL A 149 2.03 0.14 19.40
N GLY A 150 1.07 0.30 20.33
CA GLY A 150 0.15 1.44 20.30
C GLY A 150 0.84 2.80 20.45
N LEU A 151 1.45 3.04 21.62
CA LEU A 151 2.05 4.34 21.94
C LEU A 151 3.33 4.61 21.14
N LEU A 152 4.18 3.60 20.97
CA LEU A 152 5.40 3.70 20.18
C LEU A 152 5.10 3.97 18.69
N SER A 153 4.08 3.34 18.11
CA SER A 153 3.68 3.62 16.72
C SER A 153 3.11 5.02 16.55
N ILE A 154 2.36 5.53 17.54
CA ILE A 154 1.87 6.91 17.51
C ILE A 154 3.04 7.89 17.56
N VAL A 155 4.00 7.70 18.47
CA VAL A 155 5.20 8.55 18.56
C VAL A 155 6.00 8.51 17.27
N MET A 156 6.27 7.31 16.73
CA MET A 156 6.96 7.16 15.44
C MET A 156 6.18 7.81 14.28
N ALA A 157 4.85 7.74 14.30
CA ALA A 157 4.01 8.37 13.28
C ALA A 157 4.05 9.89 13.35
N VAL A 158 3.97 10.47 14.55
CA VAL A 158 4.10 11.92 14.73
C VAL A 158 5.48 12.39 14.29
N PHE A 159 6.55 11.67 14.68
CA PHE A 159 7.91 12.02 14.30
C PHE A 159 8.13 11.97 12.79
N LYS A 160 7.67 10.92 12.10
CA LYS A 160 7.86 10.81 10.65
C LYS A 160 6.99 11.79 9.87
N VAL A 161 5.71 11.95 10.23
CA VAL A 161 4.83 12.95 9.59
C VAL A 161 5.38 14.35 9.81
N GLY A 162 5.75 14.68 11.05
CA GLY A 162 6.31 15.98 11.42
C GLY A 162 7.65 16.24 10.76
N GLY A 163 8.55 15.25 10.72
CA GLY A 163 9.85 15.37 10.07
C GLY A 163 9.75 15.57 8.55
N ILE A 164 8.83 14.87 7.89
CA ILE A 164 8.60 15.03 6.45
C ILE A 164 7.91 16.38 6.16
N ALA A 165 6.97 16.79 7.01
CA ALA A 165 6.37 18.11 6.90
C ALA A 165 7.40 19.23 7.12
N LEU A 166 8.30 19.07 8.09
CA LEU A 166 9.40 20.01 8.30
C LEU A 166 10.32 20.05 7.08
N PHE A 167 10.70 18.89 6.54
CA PHE A 167 11.49 18.77 5.32
C PHE A 167 10.85 19.53 4.16
N GLY A 168 9.56 19.30 3.86
CA GLY A 168 8.93 19.95 2.72
C GLY A 168 8.76 21.47 2.93
N ILE A 169 8.45 21.93 4.14
CA ILE A 169 8.37 23.38 4.44
C ILE A 169 9.74 24.02 4.28
N ALA A 170 10.78 23.42 4.87
CA ALA A 170 12.13 23.95 4.82
C ALA A 170 12.70 23.91 3.38
N GLY A 171 12.42 22.85 2.63
CA GLY A 171 12.83 22.72 1.23
C GLY A 171 12.18 23.77 0.32
N LEU A 172 10.89 24.05 0.50
CA LEU A 172 10.20 25.13 -0.22
C LEU A 172 10.71 26.51 0.19
N TRP A 173 11.00 26.72 1.47
CA TRP A 173 11.53 27.98 1.96
C TRP A 173 12.95 28.25 1.42
N ALA A 174 13.80 27.22 1.34
CA ALA A 174 15.16 27.33 0.83
C ALA A 174 15.22 27.48 -0.70
N SER A 175 14.37 26.76 -1.42
CA SER A 175 14.37 26.75 -2.90
C SER A 175 13.60 27.92 -3.53
N GLY A 176 12.74 28.59 -2.76
CA GLY A 176 11.84 29.61 -3.28
C GLY A 176 10.64 29.02 -4.02
N ILE A 177 9.92 29.86 -4.77
CA ILE A 177 8.70 29.47 -5.52
C ILE A 177 9.02 29.04 -6.96
N SER A 178 10.30 29.06 -7.39
CA SER A 178 10.68 28.51 -8.69
C SER A 178 10.51 26.98 -8.69
N PHE A 179 10.01 26.46 -9.82
CA PHE A 179 9.82 25.03 -10.02
C PHE A 179 10.83 24.54 -11.04
N GLU A 180 11.95 24.02 -10.55
CA GLU A 180 13.10 23.57 -11.35
C GLU A 180 12.72 22.38 -12.26
N ALA A 181 11.78 21.56 -11.83
CA ALA A 181 11.25 20.44 -12.61
C ALA A 181 10.28 20.87 -13.74
N ALA A 182 10.23 22.15 -14.14
CA ALA A 182 9.34 22.63 -15.20
C ALA A 182 9.73 22.18 -16.63
N GLY A 183 10.96 21.69 -16.84
CA GLY A 183 11.42 21.21 -18.14
C GLY A 183 10.97 19.78 -18.45
N GLY A 184 10.32 19.56 -19.59
CA GLY A 184 9.92 18.24 -20.09
C GLY A 184 8.55 18.24 -20.78
N ASP A 185 8.26 17.21 -21.57
CA ASP A 185 6.94 17.03 -22.18
C ASP A 185 6.05 16.15 -21.28
N ALA A 186 4.88 16.65 -20.91
CA ALA A 186 3.92 15.91 -20.10
C ALA A 186 2.91 15.21 -21.01
N GLY A 187 3.26 14.01 -21.47
CA GLY A 187 2.33 13.20 -22.26
C GLY A 187 1.07 12.88 -21.45
N ALA A 188 -0.12 13.12 -22.03
CA ALA A 188 -1.39 12.86 -21.34
C ALA A 188 -1.52 11.40 -20.85
N THR A 189 -1.04 10.43 -21.64
CA THR A 189 -0.96 9.01 -21.23
C THR A 189 0.04 8.82 -20.08
N GLY A 190 1.19 9.51 -20.14
CA GLY A 190 2.19 9.69 -19.06
C GLY A 190 1.54 9.93 -17.70
N PHE A 191 0.84 11.05 -17.66
CA PHE A 191 0.14 11.55 -16.50
C PHE A 191 -0.97 10.61 -15.99
N VAL A 192 -1.82 10.08 -16.87
CA VAL A 192 -2.89 9.17 -16.40
C VAL A 192 -2.32 7.85 -15.85
N ALA A 193 -1.20 7.37 -16.39
CA ALA A 193 -0.54 6.19 -15.86
C ALA A 193 0.16 6.47 -14.52
N SER A 194 0.75 7.65 -14.32
CA SER A 194 1.37 8.02 -13.04
C SER A 194 0.35 8.03 -11.90
N VAL A 195 -0.92 8.34 -12.21
CA VAL A 195 -2.03 8.26 -11.24
C VAL A 195 -2.18 6.84 -10.68
N ALA A 196 -1.86 5.78 -11.41
CA ALA A 196 -1.89 4.40 -10.88
C ALA A 196 -0.89 4.22 -9.72
N LEU A 197 0.30 4.80 -9.86
CA LEU A 197 1.32 4.80 -8.79
C LEU A 197 0.91 5.75 -7.65
N SER A 198 0.28 6.88 -7.95
CA SER A 198 -0.26 7.78 -6.93
C SER A 198 -1.38 7.10 -6.11
N ILE A 199 -2.29 6.36 -6.75
CA ILE A 199 -3.31 5.55 -6.06
C ILE A 199 -2.64 4.51 -5.16
N LEU A 200 -1.60 3.83 -5.67
CA LEU A 200 -0.83 2.87 -4.88
C LEU A 200 -0.21 3.52 -3.63
N ALA A 201 0.28 4.76 -3.74
CA ALA A 201 0.83 5.52 -2.62
C ALA A 201 -0.22 5.80 -1.52
N PHE A 202 -1.48 6.07 -1.89
CA PHE A 202 -2.55 6.33 -0.92
C PHE A 202 -3.26 5.08 -0.42
N LYS A 203 -3.14 3.93 -1.08
CA LYS A 203 -3.84 2.70 -0.71
C LYS A 203 -3.62 2.25 0.74
N GLY A 204 -2.51 2.61 1.39
CA GLY A 204 -2.16 2.15 2.74
C GLY A 204 -3.25 2.31 3.82
N PHE A 205 -4.28 3.15 3.60
CA PHE A 205 -5.49 3.16 4.44
C PHE A 205 -6.19 1.79 4.55
N THR A 206 -6.03 0.88 3.59
CA THR A 206 -6.65 -0.46 3.63
C THR A 206 -6.18 -1.28 4.82
N THR A 207 -4.97 -1.02 5.34
CA THR A 207 -4.47 -1.63 6.57
C THR A 207 -5.39 -1.35 7.77
N ILE A 208 -6.00 -0.16 7.82
CA ILE A 208 -6.97 0.21 8.85
C ILE A 208 -8.19 -0.72 8.79
N THR A 209 -8.64 -1.08 7.59
CA THR A 209 -9.82 -1.95 7.41
C THR A 209 -9.58 -3.36 7.93
N ASN A 210 -8.34 -3.86 7.89
CA ASN A 210 -7.97 -5.19 8.40
C ASN A 210 -7.95 -5.25 9.93
N SER A 211 -7.90 -4.10 10.61
CA SER A 211 -7.99 -4.01 12.07
C SER A 211 -9.28 -3.31 12.53
N GLY A 212 -10.31 -3.29 11.67
CA GLY A 212 -11.51 -2.49 11.87
C GLY A 212 -12.26 -2.80 13.16
N ALA A 213 -12.33 -4.08 13.56
CA ALA A 213 -13.02 -4.51 14.78
C ALA A 213 -12.28 -4.18 16.09
N GLU A 214 -10.98 -3.89 16.02
CA GLU A 214 -10.14 -3.54 17.17
C GLU A 214 -10.15 -2.04 17.48
N ILE A 215 -10.58 -1.24 16.50
CA ILE A 215 -10.65 0.21 16.63
C ILE A 215 -11.76 0.59 17.62
N THR A 216 -11.47 1.49 18.55
CA THR A 216 -12.47 2.02 19.48
C THR A 216 -13.63 2.66 18.72
N HIS A 217 -14.88 2.34 19.07
CA HIS A 217 -16.08 2.83 18.34
C HIS A 217 -16.02 2.56 16.81
N PRO A 218 -15.91 1.30 16.39
CA PRO A 218 -15.43 0.96 15.05
C PRO A 218 -16.38 1.42 13.93
N HIS A 219 -17.69 1.40 14.16
CA HIS A 219 -18.72 1.89 13.20
C HIS A 219 -18.59 3.38 12.83
N ARG A 220 -17.79 4.17 13.57
CA ARG A 220 -17.53 5.59 13.29
C ARG A 220 -16.05 5.87 13.07
N ASN A 221 -15.19 5.25 13.86
CA ASN A 221 -13.77 5.59 13.90
C ASN A 221 -12.96 4.92 12.80
N VAL A 222 -13.38 3.79 12.23
CA VAL A 222 -12.71 3.22 11.05
C VAL A 222 -12.80 4.21 9.88
N GLY A 223 -14.00 4.71 9.59
CA GLY A 223 -14.20 5.69 8.53
C GLY A 223 -13.44 7.00 8.77
N ARG A 224 -13.46 7.53 10.00
CA ARG A 224 -12.68 8.72 10.38
C ARG A 224 -11.19 8.50 10.22
N ALA A 225 -10.67 7.35 10.64
CA ALA A 225 -9.26 7.03 10.51
C ALA A 225 -8.83 7.02 9.05
N ILE A 226 -9.62 6.43 8.15
CA ILE A 226 -9.36 6.44 6.70
C ILE A 226 -9.32 7.89 6.17
N ILE A 227 -10.34 8.69 6.46
CA ILE A 227 -10.43 10.08 5.98
C ILE A 227 -9.26 10.93 6.48
N PHE A 228 -8.97 10.90 7.78
CA PHE A 228 -7.88 11.68 8.36
C PHE A 228 -6.52 11.21 7.83
N SER A 229 -6.32 9.91 7.66
CA SER A 229 -5.04 9.39 7.15
C SER A 229 -4.80 9.81 5.71
N ILE A 230 -5.82 9.74 4.84
CA ILE A 230 -5.73 10.21 3.45
C ILE A 230 -5.46 11.72 3.44
N ALA A 231 -6.22 12.52 4.20
CA ALA A 231 -6.06 13.97 4.24
C ALA A 231 -4.65 14.39 4.70
N ILE A 232 -4.11 13.76 5.75
CA ILE A 232 -2.74 13.99 6.21
C ILE A 232 -1.73 13.64 5.11
N CYS A 233 -1.89 12.48 4.47
CA CYS A 233 -0.97 12.07 3.40
C CYS A 233 -1.05 13.01 2.18
N VAL A 234 -2.22 13.52 1.82
CA VAL A 234 -2.36 14.50 0.73
C VAL A 234 -1.52 15.74 1.02
N VAL A 235 -1.69 16.33 2.22
CA VAL A 235 -0.93 17.51 2.61
C VAL A 235 0.57 17.24 2.59
N VAL A 236 1.01 16.15 3.22
CA VAL A 236 2.42 15.77 3.31
C VAL A 236 3.00 15.48 1.93
N TYR A 237 2.29 14.75 1.08
CA TYR A 237 2.79 14.37 -0.24
C TYR A 237 2.90 15.55 -1.18
N LEU A 238 1.93 16.46 -1.18
CA LEU A 238 2.01 17.67 -1.98
C LEU A 238 3.17 18.54 -1.52
N LEU A 239 3.29 18.76 -0.21
CA LEU A 239 4.37 19.53 0.36
C LEU A 239 5.74 18.98 -0.07
N VAL A 240 5.94 17.66 0.02
CA VAL A 240 7.17 17.00 -0.40
C VAL A 240 7.36 17.03 -1.91
N ALA A 241 6.31 16.77 -2.69
CA ALA A 241 6.40 16.76 -4.14
C ALA A 241 6.81 18.14 -4.69
N PHE A 242 6.21 19.22 -4.15
CA PHE A 242 6.63 20.57 -4.50
C PHE A 242 8.04 20.88 -4.00
N ALA A 243 8.41 20.49 -2.77
CA ALA A 243 9.78 20.67 -2.29
C ALA A 243 10.81 19.99 -3.20
N VAL A 244 10.56 18.73 -3.59
CA VAL A 244 11.43 17.98 -4.51
C VAL A 244 11.51 18.66 -5.88
N GLY A 245 10.37 19.04 -6.47
CA GLY A 245 10.34 19.69 -7.79
C GLY A 245 10.89 21.11 -7.82
N SER A 246 10.91 21.80 -6.68
CA SER A 246 11.60 23.09 -6.53
C SER A 246 13.09 22.95 -6.22
N SER A 247 13.52 21.82 -5.64
CA SER A 247 14.92 21.62 -5.24
C SER A 247 15.77 20.97 -6.33
N LEU A 248 15.16 20.24 -7.27
CA LEU A 248 15.86 19.48 -8.31
C LEU A 248 15.21 19.63 -9.68
N PRO A 249 16.02 19.64 -10.76
CA PRO A 249 15.51 19.49 -12.11
C PRO A 249 14.99 18.05 -12.33
N LEU A 250 14.05 17.91 -13.27
CA LEU A 250 13.30 16.67 -13.48
C LEU A 250 14.20 15.46 -13.82
N ASP A 251 15.23 15.67 -14.63
CA ASP A 251 16.19 14.63 -15.01
C ASP A 251 16.95 14.06 -13.79
N ARG A 252 17.31 14.91 -12.82
CA ARG A 252 17.94 14.48 -11.56
C ARG A 252 16.96 13.74 -10.66
N ILE A 253 15.69 14.14 -10.63
CA ILE A 253 14.63 13.41 -9.90
C ILE A 253 14.46 12.00 -10.49
N VAL A 254 14.40 11.90 -11.82
CA VAL A 254 14.24 10.64 -12.55
C VAL A 254 15.48 9.76 -12.42
N ALA A 255 16.69 10.34 -12.41
CA ALA A 255 17.92 9.60 -12.20
C ALA A 255 18.04 9.05 -10.77
N ALA A 256 17.65 9.84 -9.76
CA ALA A 256 17.70 9.42 -8.36
C ALA A 256 16.60 8.42 -8.00
N LYS A 257 15.45 8.47 -8.70
CA LYS A 257 14.31 7.53 -8.67
C LYS A 257 13.96 7.01 -7.26
N ASP A 258 14.61 5.93 -6.86
CA ASP A 258 14.38 5.15 -5.64
C ASP A 258 14.76 5.89 -4.34
N TYR A 259 15.54 6.98 -4.42
CA TYR A 259 15.94 7.81 -3.27
C TYR A 259 15.76 9.32 -3.51
N ALA A 260 14.86 9.69 -4.42
CA ALA A 260 14.68 11.07 -4.90
C ALA A 260 14.51 12.13 -3.79
N LEU A 261 13.87 11.80 -2.66
CA LEU A 261 13.69 12.75 -1.56
C LEU A 261 15.01 13.09 -0.87
N ALA A 262 15.88 12.09 -0.66
CA ALA A 262 17.19 12.34 -0.05
C ALA A 262 18.06 13.17 -0.99
N GLU A 263 18.06 12.86 -2.28
CA GLU A 263 18.79 13.65 -3.29
C GLU A 263 18.27 15.10 -3.34
N ALA A 264 16.96 15.32 -3.19
CA ALA A 264 16.39 16.67 -3.15
C ALA A 264 16.73 17.44 -1.87
N ALA A 265 17.03 16.75 -0.78
CA ALA A 265 17.35 17.36 0.49
C ALA A 265 18.75 17.98 0.54
N GLU A 266 19.70 17.46 -0.26
CA GLU A 266 21.07 17.96 -0.31
C GLU A 266 21.17 19.41 -0.83
N PRO A 267 20.62 19.78 -1.99
CA PRO A 267 20.68 21.17 -2.47
C PRO A 267 19.83 22.12 -1.62
N ALA A 268 18.72 21.64 -1.05
CA ALA A 268 17.80 22.48 -0.28
C ALA A 268 18.26 22.74 1.16
N LEU A 269 18.84 21.75 1.83
CA LEU A 269 19.10 21.75 3.27
C LEU A 269 20.54 21.29 3.63
N GLY A 270 21.39 21.10 2.63
CA GLY A 270 22.75 20.60 2.79
C GLY A 270 22.81 19.14 3.22
N GLN A 271 24.02 18.72 3.60
CA GLN A 271 24.31 17.35 4.00
C GLN A 271 23.51 16.90 5.24
N THR A 272 23.22 17.82 6.16
CA THR A 272 22.36 17.56 7.32
C THR A 272 20.94 17.19 6.89
N GLY A 273 20.37 17.93 5.93
CA GLY A 273 19.04 17.62 5.38
C GLY A 273 18.99 16.28 4.67
N PHE A 274 20.03 15.94 3.91
CA PHE A 274 20.20 14.63 3.30
C PHE A 274 20.12 13.50 4.34
N TYR A 275 20.97 13.53 5.37
CA TYR A 275 21.00 12.45 6.38
C TYR A 275 19.74 12.40 7.25
N LEU A 276 19.12 13.55 7.56
CA LEU A 276 17.83 13.58 8.23
C LEU A 276 16.73 12.94 7.39
N THR A 277 16.71 13.21 6.09
CA THR A 277 15.74 12.62 5.16
C THR A 277 15.94 11.12 5.03
N VAL A 278 17.19 10.65 4.99
CA VAL A 278 17.48 9.21 5.03
C VAL A 278 17.00 8.60 6.35
N ALA A 279 17.32 9.19 7.51
CA ALA A 279 16.88 8.66 8.81
C ALA A 279 15.34 8.57 8.90
N LEU A 280 14.63 9.58 8.38
CA LEU A 280 13.18 9.57 8.29
C LEU A 280 12.67 8.47 7.34
N ALA A 281 13.31 8.28 6.20
CA ALA A 281 12.99 7.20 5.25
C ALA A 281 13.16 5.83 5.89
N LEU A 282 14.27 5.58 6.58
CA LEU A 282 14.54 4.30 7.26
C LEU A 282 13.53 4.02 8.37
N ALA A 283 13.20 5.02 9.19
CA ALA A 283 12.19 4.89 10.24
C ALA A 283 10.79 4.66 9.66
N ALA A 284 10.42 5.38 8.59
CA ALA A 284 9.12 5.27 7.95
C ALA A 284 8.94 3.91 7.26
N THR A 285 9.94 3.46 6.50
CA THR A 285 9.91 2.18 5.79
C THR A 285 9.94 1.00 6.77
N ALA A 286 10.79 1.03 7.81
CA ALA A 286 10.83 -0.03 8.81
C ALA A 286 9.51 -0.17 9.58
N SER A 287 8.97 0.95 10.10
CA SER A 287 7.70 0.93 10.83
C SER A 287 6.50 0.57 9.93
N GLY A 288 6.49 1.06 8.69
CA GLY A 288 5.46 0.73 7.70
C GLY A 288 5.48 -0.74 7.29
N LEU A 289 6.67 -1.32 7.08
CA LEU A 289 6.84 -2.73 6.72
C LEU A 289 6.35 -3.65 7.84
N VAL A 290 6.77 -3.40 9.08
CA VAL A 290 6.33 -4.18 10.26
C VAL A 290 4.80 -4.20 10.37
N ALA A 291 4.16 -3.03 10.19
CA ALA A 291 2.71 -2.90 10.25
C ALA A 291 2.00 -3.59 9.08
N SER A 292 2.55 -3.51 7.87
CA SER A 292 1.99 -4.19 6.69
C SER A 292 2.05 -5.70 6.84
N VAL A 293 3.22 -6.24 7.20
CA VAL A 293 3.45 -7.68 7.38
C VAL A 293 2.49 -8.28 8.43
N PHE A 294 2.25 -7.54 9.51
CA PHE A 294 1.24 -7.89 10.51
C PHE A 294 -0.18 -7.96 9.92
N ALA A 295 -0.57 -6.97 9.12
CA ALA A 295 -1.91 -6.87 8.57
C ALA A 295 -2.17 -7.93 7.49
N VAL A 296 -1.18 -8.26 6.66
CA VAL A 296 -1.29 -9.29 5.63
C VAL A 296 -1.39 -10.69 6.23
N SER A 297 -0.54 -11.02 7.20
CA SER A 297 -0.56 -12.34 7.84
C SER A 297 -1.93 -12.62 8.48
N ARG A 298 -2.53 -11.61 9.13
CA ARG A 298 -3.90 -11.68 9.66
C ARG A 298 -4.98 -11.83 8.59
N MET A 299 -4.90 -11.06 7.51
CA MET A 299 -5.85 -11.19 6.40
C MET A 299 -5.80 -12.61 5.81
N LEU A 300 -4.60 -13.14 5.57
CA LEU A 300 -4.42 -14.51 5.07
C LEU A 300 -4.90 -15.57 6.06
N ALA A 301 -4.67 -15.38 7.35
CA ALA A 301 -5.17 -16.29 8.38
C ALA A 301 -6.70 -16.32 8.41
N MET A 302 -7.33 -15.14 8.31
CA MET A 302 -8.78 -15.02 8.26
C MET A 302 -9.37 -15.66 7.00
N LEU A 303 -8.75 -15.47 5.83
CA LEU A 303 -9.17 -16.17 4.60
C LEU A 303 -9.02 -17.70 4.70
N THR A 304 -8.00 -18.16 5.42
CA THR A 304 -7.81 -19.58 5.73
C THR A 304 -8.93 -20.10 6.63
N ASP A 305 -9.27 -19.38 7.70
CA ASP A 305 -10.35 -19.74 8.63
C ASP A 305 -11.71 -19.79 7.92
N MET A 306 -11.92 -18.91 6.93
CA MET A 306 -13.11 -18.91 6.07
C MET A 306 -13.11 -20.03 5.03
N LYS A 307 -12.07 -20.89 4.99
CA LYS A 307 -11.86 -21.93 3.97
C LYS A 307 -11.86 -21.39 2.53
N MET A 308 -11.40 -20.16 2.34
CA MET A 308 -11.33 -19.52 1.02
C MET A 308 -10.01 -19.77 0.30
N ILE A 309 -8.94 -20.09 1.05
CA ILE A 309 -7.61 -20.43 0.54
C ILE A 309 -7.05 -21.65 1.27
N PRO A 310 -6.16 -22.44 0.64
CA PRO A 310 -5.49 -23.54 1.31
C PRO A 310 -4.46 -23.04 2.33
N HIS A 311 -4.16 -23.89 3.29
CA HIS A 311 -3.16 -23.64 4.31
C HIS A 311 -2.31 -24.88 4.57
N SER A 312 -0.99 -24.67 4.65
CA SER A 312 -0.05 -25.63 5.21
C SER A 312 0.63 -25.02 6.43
N HIS A 313 0.77 -25.82 7.48
CA HIS A 313 1.46 -25.44 8.70
C HIS A 313 2.97 -25.73 8.66
N PHE A 314 3.46 -26.39 7.60
CA PHE A 314 4.88 -26.73 7.41
C PHE A 314 5.55 -27.49 8.58
N GLY A 315 4.77 -28.21 9.39
CA GLY A 315 5.28 -28.85 10.61
C GLY A 315 5.69 -27.86 11.72
N MET A 316 5.42 -26.56 11.56
CA MET A 316 5.74 -25.54 12.55
C MET A 316 4.67 -25.53 13.67
N PRO A 317 5.07 -25.29 14.93
CA PRO A 317 4.14 -24.95 15.99
C PRO A 317 3.67 -23.50 15.84
N GLY A 318 2.48 -23.17 16.34
CA GLY A 318 1.96 -21.81 16.35
C GLY A 318 0.54 -21.71 15.81
N THR A 319 0.14 -20.47 15.54
CA THR A 319 -1.17 -20.13 14.98
C THR A 319 -1.13 -20.06 13.46
N ILE A 320 -2.30 -20.09 12.81
CA ILE A 320 -2.42 -19.92 11.35
C ILE A 320 -1.74 -18.60 10.90
N LYS A 321 -1.86 -17.53 11.70
CA LYS A 321 -1.19 -16.24 11.50
C LYS A 321 0.33 -16.38 11.40
N ASP A 322 0.93 -17.22 12.24
CA ASP A 322 2.39 -17.41 12.27
C ASP A 322 2.87 -18.13 11.01
N HIS A 323 2.10 -19.11 10.52
CA HIS A 323 2.43 -19.76 9.25
C HIS A 323 2.18 -18.83 8.06
N THR A 324 1.13 -18.00 8.10
CA THR A 324 0.86 -17.06 7.01
C THR A 324 1.85 -15.92 6.92
N LEU A 325 2.42 -15.53 8.07
CA LEU A 325 3.56 -14.62 8.14
C LEU A 325 4.77 -15.14 7.34
N VAL A 326 5.03 -16.45 7.35
CA VAL A 326 6.10 -17.05 6.55
C VAL A 326 5.83 -16.94 5.04
N TYR A 327 4.59 -17.20 4.58
CA TYR A 327 4.24 -16.99 3.16
C TYR A 327 4.48 -15.55 2.74
N THR A 328 4.01 -14.59 3.55
CA THR A 328 4.17 -13.15 3.33
C THR A 328 5.65 -12.79 3.15
N VAL A 329 6.50 -13.16 4.10
CA VAL A 329 7.93 -12.81 4.12
C VAL A 329 8.71 -13.49 3.00
N VAL A 330 8.41 -14.74 2.67
CA VAL A 330 9.08 -15.47 1.58
C VAL A 330 8.73 -14.87 0.23
N ILE A 331 7.45 -14.59 -0.03
CA ILE A 331 7.03 -13.99 -1.30
C ILE A 331 7.57 -12.56 -1.40
N ALA A 332 7.52 -11.77 -0.33
CA ALA A 332 8.08 -10.42 -0.31
C ALA A 332 9.59 -10.44 -0.56
N GLY A 333 10.32 -11.33 0.13
CA GLY A 333 11.77 -11.49 -0.05
C GLY A 333 12.13 -11.91 -1.48
N PHE A 334 11.37 -12.83 -2.08
CA PHE A 334 11.56 -13.23 -3.48
C PHE A 334 11.40 -12.03 -4.43
N LEU A 335 10.30 -11.27 -4.31
CA LEU A 335 10.08 -10.09 -5.14
C LEU A 335 11.17 -9.03 -4.92
N THR A 336 11.56 -8.79 -3.66
CA THR A 336 12.67 -7.89 -3.34
C THR A 336 13.97 -8.34 -3.99
N LEU A 337 14.30 -9.62 -4.05
CA LEU A 337 15.54 -10.10 -4.68
C LEU A 337 15.53 -9.98 -6.21
N PHE A 338 14.42 -10.35 -6.85
CA PHE A 338 14.41 -10.58 -8.31
C PHE A 338 13.79 -9.46 -9.14
N PHE A 339 13.05 -8.52 -8.54
CA PHE A 339 12.36 -7.46 -9.27
C PHE A 339 12.86 -6.09 -8.83
N ASP A 340 13.05 -5.17 -9.79
CA ASP A 340 13.33 -3.77 -9.49
C ASP A 340 12.09 -3.04 -8.93
N LEU A 341 12.32 -1.85 -8.40
CA LEU A 341 11.30 -1.04 -7.74
C LEU A 341 10.14 -0.68 -8.69
N SER A 342 10.42 -0.43 -9.97
CA SER A 342 9.39 -0.07 -10.96
C SER A 342 8.48 -1.24 -11.30
N ARG A 343 9.06 -2.43 -11.48
CA ARG A 343 8.30 -3.65 -11.75
C ARG A 343 7.46 -4.08 -10.55
N ILE A 344 8.01 -4.00 -9.33
CA ILE A 344 7.26 -4.23 -8.09
C ILE A 344 6.08 -3.27 -8.00
N ALA A 345 6.30 -1.97 -8.17
CA ALA A 345 5.23 -0.96 -8.13
C ALA A 345 4.16 -1.23 -9.20
N SER A 346 4.57 -1.65 -10.41
CA SER A 346 3.66 -1.96 -11.51
C SER A 346 2.76 -3.16 -11.20
N LEU A 347 3.32 -4.25 -10.68
CA LEU A 347 2.54 -5.41 -10.23
C LEU A 347 1.58 -5.04 -9.10
N GLY A 348 2.05 -4.22 -8.15
CA GLY A 348 1.25 -3.74 -7.04
C GLY A 348 0.01 -2.98 -7.51
N ALA A 349 0.19 -2.06 -8.49
CA ALA A 349 -0.89 -1.30 -9.11
C ALA A 349 -1.87 -2.19 -9.89
N PHE A 350 -1.39 -3.14 -10.70
CA PHE A 350 -2.28 -4.05 -11.45
C PHE A 350 -3.17 -4.87 -10.53
N PHE A 351 -2.57 -5.54 -9.55
CA PHE A 351 -3.30 -6.40 -8.62
C PHE A 351 -4.27 -5.59 -7.78
N TYR A 352 -3.86 -4.38 -7.36
CA TYR A 352 -4.73 -3.50 -6.58
C TYR A 352 -5.93 -3.02 -7.39
N LEU A 353 -5.71 -2.39 -8.55
CA LEU A 353 -6.78 -1.77 -9.33
C LEU A 353 -7.83 -2.80 -9.80
N VAL A 354 -7.40 -3.98 -10.24
CA VAL A 354 -8.34 -5.06 -10.61
C VAL A 354 -9.17 -5.50 -9.40
N MET A 355 -8.53 -5.65 -8.24
CA MET A 355 -9.22 -6.02 -7.02
C MET A 355 -10.18 -4.92 -6.53
N ASP A 356 -9.78 -3.65 -6.60
CA ASP A 356 -10.60 -2.47 -6.22
C ASP A 356 -11.87 -2.41 -7.08
N ILE A 357 -11.74 -2.60 -8.40
CA ILE A 357 -12.88 -2.69 -9.34
C ILE A 357 -13.84 -3.82 -8.95
N ILE A 358 -13.32 -5.01 -8.62
CA ILE A 358 -14.16 -6.16 -8.21
C ILE A 358 -14.91 -5.84 -6.91
N ILE A 359 -14.30 -5.14 -5.96
CA ILE A 359 -14.97 -4.71 -4.72
C ILE A 359 -16.08 -3.72 -5.02
N HIS A 360 -15.79 -2.65 -5.75
CA HIS A 360 -16.78 -1.61 -6.04
C HIS A 360 -17.97 -2.19 -6.81
N PHE A 361 -17.70 -3.07 -7.79
CA PHE A 361 -18.75 -3.75 -8.53
C PHE A 361 -19.59 -4.66 -7.63
N GLY A 362 -18.93 -5.42 -6.73
CA GLY A 362 -19.61 -6.32 -5.81
C GLY A 362 -20.53 -5.59 -4.84
N VAL A 363 -20.03 -4.50 -4.25
CA VAL A 363 -20.80 -3.64 -3.36
C VAL A 363 -21.93 -2.96 -4.12
N PHE A 364 -21.67 -2.40 -5.31
CA PHE A 364 -22.69 -1.78 -6.15
C PHE A 364 -23.83 -2.74 -6.49
N ARG A 365 -23.51 -4.00 -6.81
CA ARG A 365 -24.48 -4.97 -7.30
C ARG A 365 -25.26 -5.67 -6.19
N HIS A 366 -24.64 -5.90 -5.04
CA HIS A 366 -25.19 -6.80 -4.00
C HIS A 366 -25.43 -6.14 -2.64
N LEU A 367 -24.70 -5.07 -2.28
CA LEU A 367 -24.71 -4.53 -0.91
C LEU A 367 -25.09 -3.05 -0.80
N ARG A 368 -25.20 -2.33 -1.93
CA ARG A 368 -25.37 -0.87 -1.92
C ARG A 368 -26.61 -0.42 -1.15
N ASP A 369 -27.70 -1.16 -1.25
CA ASP A 369 -28.99 -0.79 -0.65
C ASP A 369 -28.98 -1.11 0.85
N GLU A 370 -28.34 -2.22 1.25
CA GLU A 370 -28.15 -2.63 2.64
C GLU A 370 -27.31 -1.62 3.44
N ILE A 371 -26.24 -1.09 2.85
CA ILE A 371 -25.33 -0.14 3.51
C ILE A 371 -25.66 1.33 3.24
N GLY A 372 -26.72 1.60 2.47
CA GLY A 372 -27.10 2.96 2.05
C GLY A 372 -25.97 3.68 1.30
N ALA A 373 -25.32 3.00 0.36
CA ALA A 373 -24.27 3.58 -0.49
C ALA A 373 -24.86 4.23 -1.74
N ARG A 374 -24.38 5.44 -2.08
CA ARG A 374 -24.73 6.14 -3.31
C ARG A 374 -24.12 5.44 -4.52
N GLY A 375 -24.97 4.85 -5.37
CA GLY A 375 -24.54 4.10 -6.55
C GLY A 375 -23.64 4.87 -7.51
N TRP A 376 -23.88 6.17 -7.71
CA TRP A 376 -23.05 6.99 -8.60
C TRP A 376 -21.60 7.11 -8.12
N VAL A 377 -21.36 7.18 -6.80
CA VAL A 377 -20.00 7.27 -6.24
C VAL A 377 -19.23 5.97 -6.53
N LEU A 378 -19.90 4.82 -6.36
CA LEU A 378 -19.34 3.50 -6.68
C LEU A 378 -19.03 3.35 -8.17
N LEU A 379 -19.94 3.79 -9.04
CA LEU A 379 -19.72 3.76 -10.50
C LEU A 379 -18.59 4.69 -10.94
N THR A 380 -18.47 5.86 -10.32
CA THR A 380 -17.34 6.77 -10.56
C THR A 380 -16.02 6.13 -10.14
N ALA A 381 -15.96 5.47 -8.98
CA ALA A 381 -14.75 4.74 -8.55
C ALA A 381 -14.34 3.68 -9.57
N ILE A 382 -15.28 2.83 -10.01
CA ILE A 382 -15.04 1.80 -11.05
C ILE A 382 -14.52 2.43 -12.35
N GLY A 383 -15.16 3.52 -12.80
CA GLY A 383 -14.79 4.20 -14.04
C GLY A 383 -13.37 4.79 -13.96
N LEU A 384 -13.03 5.45 -12.85
CA LEU A 384 -11.71 6.01 -12.63
C LEU A 384 -10.63 4.91 -12.57
N ASP A 385 -10.86 3.85 -11.80
CA ASP A 385 -9.92 2.73 -11.71
C ASP A 385 -9.72 2.05 -13.06
N ALA A 386 -10.79 1.86 -13.84
CA ALA A 386 -10.71 1.25 -15.17
C ALA A 386 -9.92 2.11 -16.16
N VAL A 387 -10.14 3.43 -16.16
CA VAL A 387 -9.39 4.37 -17.00
C VAL A 387 -7.91 4.38 -16.62
N VAL A 388 -7.60 4.47 -15.34
CA VAL A 388 -6.22 4.48 -14.83
C VAL A 388 -5.53 3.14 -15.13
N LEU A 389 -6.19 2.01 -14.89
CA LEU A 389 -5.69 0.67 -15.19
C LEU A 389 -5.40 0.51 -16.69
N ALA A 390 -6.32 0.95 -17.56
CA ALA A 390 -6.15 0.87 -19.01
C ALA A 390 -4.97 1.72 -19.50
N ALA A 391 -4.86 2.96 -19.02
CA ALA A 391 -3.75 3.85 -19.38
C ALA A 391 -2.40 3.31 -18.88
N PHE A 392 -2.35 2.83 -17.63
CA PHE A 392 -1.15 2.25 -17.03
C PHE A 392 -0.72 0.97 -17.75
N ALA A 393 -1.67 0.07 -18.06
CA ALA A 393 -1.40 -1.15 -18.82
C ALA A 393 -0.93 -0.85 -20.24
N ALA A 394 -1.57 0.09 -20.95
CA ALA A 394 -1.18 0.49 -22.29
C ALA A 394 0.22 1.10 -22.33
N MET A 395 0.59 1.87 -21.31
CA MET A 395 1.92 2.42 -21.18
C MET A 395 2.96 1.34 -20.88
N LYS A 396 2.70 0.49 -19.89
CA LYS A 396 3.62 -0.60 -19.54
C LYS A 396 3.75 -1.62 -20.67
N TRP A 397 2.73 -1.80 -21.50
CA TRP A 397 2.85 -2.62 -22.71
C TRP A 397 3.89 -2.09 -23.70
N ARG A 398 4.07 -0.76 -23.77
CA ARG A 398 5.06 -0.12 -24.64
C ARG A 398 6.47 -0.12 -24.03
N SER A 399 6.58 0.07 -22.72
CA SER A 399 7.88 0.22 -22.05
C SER A 399 8.43 -1.08 -21.43
N ASP A 400 7.58 -1.95 -20.90
CA ASP A 400 7.93 -3.23 -20.29
C ASP A 400 6.79 -4.26 -20.47
N PRO A 401 6.56 -4.81 -21.68
CA PRO A 401 5.44 -5.72 -21.94
C PRO A 401 5.47 -6.98 -21.07
N LEU A 402 6.67 -7.42 -20.64
CA LEU A 402 6.84 -8.56 -19.76
C LEU A 402 6.08 -8.38 -18.45
N ILE A 403 6.13 -7.19 -17.83
CA ILE A 403 5.46 -6.96 -16.54
C ILE A 403 3.93 -7.01 -16.66
N VAL A 404 3.38 -6.59 -17.81
CA VAL A 404 1.95 -6.69 -18.09
C VAL A 404 1.54 -8.16 -18.24
N VAL A 405 2.33 -8.95 -18.97
CA VAL A 405 2.09 -10.40 -19.11
C VAL A 405 2.19 -11.11 -17.76
N ILE A 406 3.22 -10.83 -16.96
CA ILE A 406 3.36 -11.38 -15.60
C ILE A 406 2.14 -10.99 -14.74
N GLY A 407 1.68 -9.74 -14.82
CA GLY A 407 0.50 -9.27 -14.12
C GLY A 407 -0.76 -10.05 -14.49
N ILE A 408 -1.06 -10.16 -15.79
CA ILE A 408 -2.23 -10.88 -16.30
C ILE A 408 -2.18 -12.36 -15.94
N VAL A 409 -1.04 -13.01 -16.21
CA VAL A 409 -0.85 -14.44 -15.93
C VAL A 409 -0.93 -14.69 -14.41
N GLY A 410 -0.30 -13.86 -13.59
CA GLY A 410 -0.37 -13.95 -12.14
C GLY A 410 -1.80 -13.87 -11.62
N MET A 411 -2.58 -12.90 -12.09
CA MET A 411 -4.00 -12.80 -11.72
C MET A 411 -4.82 -14.00 -12.20
N ALA A 412 -4.61 -14.46 -13.44
CA ALA A 412 -5.29 -15.64 -13.96
C ALA A 412 -4.96 -16.91 -13.15
N LEU A 413 -3.69 -17.09 -12.78
CA LEU A 413 -3.23 -18.19 -11.93
C LEU A 413 -3.84 -18.11 -10.53
N VAL A 414 -3.98 -16.92 -9.94
CA VAL A 414 -4.67 -16.73 -8.66
C VAL A 414 -6.12 -17.23 -8.73
N PHE A 415 -6.88 -16.80 -9.73
CA PHE A 415 -8.26 -17.25 -9.88
C PHE A 415 -8.37 -18.74 -10.20
N LEU A 416 -7.47 -19.27 -11.05
CA LEU A 416 -7.42 -20.70 -11.38
C LEU A 416 -7.11 -21.54 -10.13
N PHE A 417 -6.09 -21.14 -9.36
CA PHE A 417 -5.68 -21.80 -8.13
C PHE A 417 -6.83 -21.89 -7.12
N VAL A 418 -7.48 -20.75 -6.86
CA VAL A 418 -8.63 -20.69 -5.94
C VAL A 418 -9.80 -21.50 -6.48
N ARG A 419 -10.06 -21.48 -7.79
CA ARG A 419 -11.13 -22.28 -8.41
C ARG A 419 -10.90 -23.77 -8.20
N VAL A 420 -9.68 -24.25 -8.46
CA VAL A 420 -9.31 -25.66 -8.26
C VAL A 420 -9.42 -26.05 -6.79
N PHE A 421 -8.99 -25.17 -5.88
CA PHE A 421 -9.08 -25.40 -4.44
C PHE A 421 -10.54 -25.55 -3.97
N LEU A 422 -11.40 -24.59 -4.31
CA LEU A 422 -12.82 -24.59 -3.93
C LEU A 422 -13.60 -25.73 -4.59
N ALA A 423 -13.26 -26.11 -5.83
CA ALA A 423 -13.87 -27.27 -6.48
C ALA A 423 -13.56 -28.60 -5.76
N ARG A 424 -12.38 -28.69 -5.12
CA ARG A 424 -11.98 -29.86 -4.32
C ARG A 424 -12.46 -29.77 -2.87
N ASN A 425 -12.78 -28.57 -2.39
CA ASN A 425 -13.20 -28.29 -1.01
C ASN A 425 -14.44 -27.39 -1.03
N PRO A 426 -15.60 -27.87 -1.50
CA PRO A 426 -16.81 -27.07 -1.54
C PRO A 426 -17.13 -26.55 -0.14
N ALA A 427 -17.34 -25.23 -0.02
CA ALA A 427 -17.74 -24.61 1.24
C ALA A 427 -19.09 -25.22 1.64
N GLY A 428 -19.16 -25.85 2.82
CA GLY A 428 -20.41 -26.36 3.36
C GLY A 428 -21.40 -25.20 3.57
N GLU A 429 -22.66 -25.41 3.19
CA GLU A 429 -23.76 -24.43 3.32
C GLU A 429 -24.07 -24.05 4.79
N ASP A 430 -23.50 -24.75 5.77
CA ASP A 430 -23.83 -24.60 7.19
C ASP A 430 -22.87 -23.66 7.94
N SER A 431 -23.08 -22.35 7.82
CA SER A 431 -22.82 -21.41 8.93
C SER A 431 -23.62 -20.10 8.80
N HIS A 432 -24.76 -20.13 8.12
CA HIS A 432 -25.72 -19.03 8.04
C HIS A 432 -26.74 -19.14 9.17
N ASP A 433 -26.27 -19.07 10.41
CA ASP A 433 -27.03 -18.63 11.58
C ASP A 433 -26.17 -18.83 12.83
N LYS A 434 -26.12 -17.79 13.69
CA LYS A 434 -25.34 -17.67 14.93
C LYS A 434 -23.91 -17.15 14.72
N HIS A 435 -23.77 -15.81 14.70
CA HIS A 435 -23.17 -15.06 15.81
C HIS A 435 -23.29 -13.55 15.61
#